data_AF-A0A9X3I4G9-F1
#
_entry.id   AF-A0A9X3I4G9-F1
#
_cell.length_a   1.000
_cell.length_b   1.000
_cell.length_c   1.000
_cell.angle_alpha   90.00
_cell.angle_beta   90.00
_cell.angle_gamma   90.00
#
_symmetry.space_group_name_H-M   'P 1'
#
loop_
_entity.id
_entity.type
_entity.pdbx_description
1 polymer ?
#
loop_
_entity_poly.entity_id
_entity_poly.type
_entity_poly.pdbx_seq_one_letter_code
_entity_poly.pdbx_strand_id
1 'polypeptide(L)'
;MSSSQPTEPAPLRDAATVVLVRDTADGPEVFLQRRVQQMAFAGGVTVFPGGGVDPRDAEADIDWTGPGADWWAHAFHTDEQTAQSLVCAAVRETFEECGVLLASRPDGSFPDPDSFGAERTGLVDKSLSFAQFLRDAGLSLRADLLRPLAHWITPIIEKRRYDTRFFIAALPSGQTADDKTTEAEVAGWATPRAALDLWVADKHVLLPPTWAQLTHLSEFGSVTEILAAEREVAAIEPSVEPGAGLAGLKFDGSERYFAVAAERKVPGLSR
;
A
#
# COMPACT_ATOMS: atom_id res chain seq x y z
N MET A 1 29.57 -33.43 10.22
CA MET A 1 29.34 -32.13 9.55
C MET A 1 27.99 -32.24 8.86
N SER A 2 26.92 -31.73 9.47
CA SER A 2 25.60 -31.74 8.85
C SER A 2 25.56 -30.54 7.91
N SER A 3 25.63 -30.79 6.60
CA SER A 3 25.39 -29.77 5.59
C SER A 3 23.91 -29.41 5.64
N SER A 4 23.56 -28.32 6.31
CA SER A 4 22.23 -27.73 6.18
C SER A 4 22.04 -27.33 4.72
N GLN A 5 21.17 -28.03 4.00
CA GLN A 5 20.74 -27.55 2.69
C GLN A 5 20.17 -26.14 2.82
N PRO A 6 20.43 -25.23 1.88
CA PRO A 6 19.76 -23.93 1.87
C PRO A 6 18.26 -24.18 1.82
N THR A 7 17.52 -23.68 2.81
CA THR A 7 16.07 -23.79 2.82
C THR A 7 15.54 -22.93 1.68
N GLU A 8 14.69 -23.50 0.82
CA GLU A 8 14.06 -22.76 -0.27
C GLU A 8 13.28 -21.56 0.30
N PRO A 9 13.36 -20.37 -0.34
CA PRO A 9 12.64 -19.20 0.14
C PRO A 9 11.14 -19.42 0.24
N ALA A 10 10.49 -18.73 1.18
CA ALA A 10 9.04 -18.70 1.21
C ALA A 10 8.48 -18.12 -0.11
N PRO A 11 7.34 -18.62 -0.60
CA PRO A 11 6.73 -18.12 -1.82
C PRO A 11 6.31 -16.65 -1.66
N LEU A 12 6.44 -15.90 -2.76
CA LEU A 12 5.96 -14.53 -2.87
C LEU A 12 4.44 -14.52 -3.04
N ARG A 13 3.79 -13.53 -2.41
CA ARG A 13 2.38 -13.22 -2.58
C ARG A 13 2.25 -11.80 -3.09
N ASP A 14 1.56 -11.60 -4.20
CA ASP A 14 1.30 -10.26 -4.69
C ASP A 14 0.45 -9.47 -3.70
N ALA A 15 0.79 -8.20 -3.55
CA ALA A 15 0.08 -7.25 -2.72
C ALA A 15 0.06 -5.87 -3.37
N ALA A 16 -0.99 -5.11 -3.09
CA ALA A 16 -1.14 -3.73 -3.53
C ALA A 16 -1.26 -2.82 -2.31
N THR A 17 -0.63 -1.65 -2.37
CA THR A 17 -0.70 -0.62 -1.33
C THR A 17 -0.96 0.72 -1.97
N VAL A 18 -1.89 1.50 -1.44
CA VAL A 18 -2.25 2.82 -1.98
C VAL A 18 -1.86 3.90 -0.99
N VAL A 19 -0.94 4.76 -1.40
CA VAL A 19 -0.66 6.01 -0.69
C VAL A 19 -1.70 7.04 -1.11
N LEU A 20 -2.68 7.27 -0.24
CA LEU A 20 -3.70 8.28 -0.48
C LEU A 20 -3.19 9.65 -0.02
N VAL A 21 -3.24 10.66 -0.89
CA VAL A 21 -2.74 12.02 -0.61
C VAL A 21 -3.81 13.10 -0.76
N ARG A 22 -3.68 14.19 0.01
CA ARG A 22 -4.50 15.40 -0.15
C ARG A 22 -3.68 16.65 0.14
N ASP A 23 -4.05 17.77 -0.47
CA ASP A 23 -3.45 19.07 -0.16
C ASP A 23 -4.09 19.69 1.10
N THR A 24 -3.27 20.35 1.90
CA THR A 24 -3.70 21.23 3.00
C THR A 24 -2.91 22.54 2.97
N ALA A 25 -3.26 23.49 3.83
CA ALA A 25 -2.51 24.73 3.97
C ALA A 25 -1.05 24.52 4.43
N ASP A 26 -0.78 23.42 5.14
CA ASP A 26 0.54 23.08 5.69
C ASP A 26 1.36 22.14 4.77
N GLY A 27 0.85 21.87 3.56
CA GLY A 27 1.43 20.96 2.57
C GLY A 27 0.62 19.67 2.39
N PRO A 28 1.13 18.70 1.61
CA PRO A 28 0.43 17.46 1.34
C PRO A 28 0.41 16.56 2.59
N GLU A 29 -0.76 15.98 2.86
CA GLU A 29 -0.94 14.92 3.85
C GLU A 29 -1.10 13.57 3.18
N VAL A 30 -0.71 12.52 3.88
CA VAL A 30 -0.93 11.11 3.54
C VAL A 30 -1.91 10.48 4.52
N PHE A 31 -2.75 9.57 4.05
CA PHE A 31 -3.60 8.76 4.92
C PHE A 31 -2.82 7.55 5.45
N LEU A 32 -2.79 7.39 6.77
CA LEU A 32 -2.05 6.35 7.46
C LEU A 32 -2.96 5.61 8.45
N GLN A 33 -2.69 4.33 8.63
CA GLN A 33 -3.36 3.47 9.60
C GLN A 33 -2.34 2.82 10.52
N ARG A 34 -2.68 2.65 11.80
CA ARG A 34 -1.92 1.84 12.74
C ARG A 34 -2.63 0.51 12.96
N ARG A 35 -2.02 -0.58 12.52
CA ARG A 35 -2.59 -1.92 12.64
C ARG A 35 -2.83 -2.28 14.10
N VAL A 36 -3.93 -2.96 14.40
CA VAL A 36 -4.18 -3.46 15.76
C VAL A 36 -3.05 -4.40 16.21
N GLN A 37 -2.63 -4.27 17.48
CA GLN A 37 -1.47 -4.98 18.03
C GLN A 37 -1.59 -6.51 17.93
N GLN A 38 -2.81 -7.04 17.96
CA GLN A 38 -3.09 -8.48 17.93
C GLN A 38 -2.96 -9.11 16.53
N MET A 39 -2.68 -8.33 15.48
CA MET A 39 -2.51 -8.89 14.14
C MET A 39 -1.29 -9.79 14.05
N ALA A 40 -1.48 -10.94 13.39
CA ALA A 40 -0.45 -11.97 13.23
C ALA A 40 0.76 -11.54 12.38
N PHE A 41 0.72 -10.35 11.77
CA PHE A 41 1.83 -9.71 11.05
C PHE A 41 1.72 -8.20 11.21
N ALA A 42 2.85 -7.54 11.50
CA ALA A 42 2.95 -6.08 11.60
C ALA A 42 1.95 -5.40 12.58
N GLY A 43 1.53 -6.08 13.65
CA GLY A 43 0.71 -5.45 14.69
C GLY A 43 1.38 -4.22 15.30
N GLY A 44 0.65 -3.12 15.45
CA GLY A 44 1.18 -1.85 15.94
C GLY A 44 2.00 -1.02 14.94
N VAL A 45 2.23 -1.53 13.73
CA VAL A 45 2.96 -0.82 12.67
C VAL A 45 2.03 0.17 11.97
N THR A 46 2.59 1.32 11.63
CA THR A 46 1.94 2.32 10.78
C THR A 46 2.13 1.96 9.31
N VAL A 47 1.02 1.87 8.57
CA VAL A 47 0.92 1.43 7.18
C VAL A 47 0.03 2.38 6.39
N PHE A 48 0.05 2.22 5.06
CA PHE A 48 -0.98 2.76 4.17
C PHE A 48 -2.04 1.67 3.92
N PRO A 49 -3.24 2.03 3.41
CA PRO A 49 -4.23 1.06 2.95
C PRO A 49 -3.65 0.10 1.93
N GLY A 50 -3.94 -1.19 2.07
CA GLY A 50 -3.45 -2.20 1.16
C GLY A 50 -3.44 -3.61 1.74
N GLY A 51 -3.52 -4.57 0.82
CA GLY A 51 -3.60 -5.98 1.16
C GLY A 51 -3.10 -6.87 0.04
N GLY A 52 -3.33 -8.17 0.23
CA GLY A 52 -2.96 -9.18 -0.76
C GLY A 52 -3.90 -9.16 -1.95
N VAL A 53 -3.38 -9.51 -3.12
CA VAL A 53 -4.21 -9.79 -4.29
C VAL A 53 -5.06 -11.04 -4.03
N ASP A 54 -6.38 -10.92 -4.16
CA ASP A 54 -7.32 -12.03 -4.12
C ASP A 54 -7.43 -12.64 -5.53
N PRO A 55 -7.55 -13.97 -5.70
CA PRO A 55 -7.73 -14.57 -7.02
C PRO A 55 -8.90 -13.99 -7.83
N ARG A 56 -9.92 -13.43 -7.17
CA ARG A 56 -11.07 -12.75 -7.80
C ARG A 56 -10.73 -11.37 -8.36
N ASP A 57 -9.59 -10.78 -7.97
CA ASP A 57 -9.11 -9.52 -8.55
C ASP A 57 -8.68 -9.69 -10.03
N ALA A 58 -8.45 -10.95 -10.46
CA ALA A 58 -8.15 -11.30 -11.85
C ALA A 58 -9.40 -11.44 -12.75
N GLU A 59 -10.61 -11.20 -12.22
CA GLU A 59 -11.84 -11.24 -13.01
C GLU A 59 -11.82 -10.13 -14.08
N ALA A 60 -11.83 -10.52 -15.36
CA ALA A 60 -11.70 -9.61 -16.50
C ALA A 60 -13.00 -8.87 -16.90
N ASP A 61 -14.13 -9.20 -16.29
CA ASP A 61 -15.43 -8.61 -16.59
C ASP A 61 -15.69 -7.39 -15.69
N ILE A 62 -14.88 -6.34 -15.86
CA ILE A 62 -15.04 -5.05 -15.19
C ILE A 62 -14.98 -3.90 -16.19
N ASP A 63 -15.84 -2.91 -16.01
CA ASP A 63 -15.69 -1.64 -16.70
C ASP A 63 -14.43 -0.93 -16.17
N TRP A 64 -13.61 -0.44 -17.11
CA TRP A 64 -12.29 0.11 -16.82
C TRP A 64 -12.09 1.44 -17.52
N THR A 65 -11.49 2.40 -16.81
CA THR A 65 -11.16 3.72 -17.34
C THR A 65 -9.74 4.12 -16.94
N GLY A 66 -8.93 4.47 -17.94
CA GLY A 66 -7.53 4.83 -17.75
C GLY A 66 -6.57 3.90 -18.51
N PRO A 67 -5.27 3.90 -18.14
CA PRO A 67 -4.28 3.02 -18.76
C PRO A 67 -4.67 1.55 -18.65
N GLY A 68 -4.52 0.80 -19.74
CA GLY A 68 -4.83 -0.62 -19.80
C GLY A 68 -3.85 -1.49 -19.00
N ALA A 69 -4.17 -2.78 -18.88
CA ALA A 69 -3.34 -3.74 -18.16
C ALA A 69 -1.92 -3.85 -18.75
N ASP A 70 -1.77 -3.67 -20.07
CA ASP A 70 -0.49 -3.63 -20.79
C ASP A 70 0.41 -2.50 -20.28
N TRP A 71 -0.15 -1.31 -20.07
CA TRP A 71 0.58 -0.17 -19.55
C TRP A 71 1.05 -0.43 -18.11
N TRP A 72 0.18 -0.97 -17.26
CA TRP A 72 0.50 -1.30 -15.88
C TRP A 72 1.51 -2.45 -15.77
N ALA A 73 1.42 -3.44 -16.65
CA ALA A 73 2.38 -4.54 -16.77
C ALA A 73 3.78 -4.03 -17.10
N HIS A 74 3.87 -3.09 -18.05
CA HIS A 74 5.14 -2.42 -18.36
C HIS A 74 5.66 -1.61 -17.16
N ALA A 75 4.79 -0.85 -16.49
CA ALA A 75 5.17 0.00 -15.35
C ALA A 75 5.68 -0.78 -14.13
N PHE A 76 5.18 -2.00 -13.90
CA PHE A 76 5.56 -2.84 -12.77
C PHE A 76 6.42 -4.07 -13.15
N HIS A 77 6.87 -4.13 -14.40
CA HIS A 77 7.68 -5.22 -14.95
C HIS A 77 7.09 -6.61 -14.66
N THR A 78 5.79 -6.77 -14.95
CA THR A 78 5.03 -8.00 -14.72
C THR A 78 4.16 -8.33 -15.94
N ASP A 79 3.37 -9.40 -15.89
CA ASP A 79 2.40 -9.74 -16.94
C ASP A 79 1.06 -8.97 -16.78
N GLU A 80 0.27 -8.90 -17.85
CA GLU A 80 -1.00 -8.16 -17.88
C GLU A 80 -2.02 -8.66 -16.86
N GLN A 81 -2.08 -9.97 -16.61
CA GLN A 81 -3.04 -10.55 -15.68
C GLN A 81 -2.69 -10.16 -14.23
N THR A 82 -1.41 -10.26 -13.87
CA THR A 82 -0.91 -9.80 -12.57
C THR A 82 -1.11 -8.29 -12.41
N ALA A 83 -0.81 -7.50 -13.45
CA ALA A 83 -1.00 -6.05 -13.43
C ALA A 83 -2.45 -5.63 -13.22
N GLN A 84 -3.40 -6.26 -13.93
CA GLN A 84 -4.83 -6.03 -13.73
C GLN A 84 -5.23 -6.36 -12.29
N SER A 85 -4.81 -7.52 -11.79
CA SER A 85 -5.16 -7.97 -10.43
C SER A 85 -4.61 -7.03 -9.35
N LEU A 86 -3.40 -6.48 -9.56
CA LEU A 86 -2.80 -5.49 -8.65
C LEU A 86 -3.59 -4.17 -8.63
N VAL A 87 -4.05 -3.68 -9.77
CA VAL A 87 -4.86 -2.46 -9.84
C VAL A 87 -6.25 -2.68 -9.22
N CYS A 88 -6.88 -3.82 -9.49
CA CYS A 88 -8.14 -4.21 -8.84
C CYS A 88 -7.98 -4.27 -7.32
N ALA A 89 -6.94 -4.97 -6.83
CA ALA A 89 -6.63 -5.06 -5.41
C ALA A 89 -6.38 -3.67 -4.81
N ALA A 90 -5.64 -2.78 -5.49
CA ALA A 90 -5.38 -1.43 -5.01
C ALA A 90 -6.69 -0.66 -4.76
N VAL A 91 -7.62 -0.68 -5.71
CA VAL A 91 -8.92 0.02 -5.57
C VAL A 91 -9.81 -0.65 -4.53
N ARG A 92 -9.89 -1.99 -4.54
CA ARG A 92 -10.68 -2.78 -3.60
C ARG A 92 -10.24 -2.53 -2.16
N GLU A 93 -8.95 -2.71 -1.87
CA GLU A 93 -8.38 -2.54 -0.51
C GLU A 93 -8.55 -1.09 -0.03
N THR A 94 -8.37 -0.09 -0.90
CA THR A 94 -8.62 1.32 -0.54
C THR A 94 -10.07 1.52 -0.07
N PHE A 95 -11.04 0.92 -0.76
CA PHE A 95 -12.45 1.02 -0.38
C PHE A 95 -12.77 0.21 0.88
N GLU A 96 -12.30 -1.03 0.98
CA GLU A 96 -12.47 -1.89 2.16
C GLU A 96 -11.94 -1.20 3.42
N GLU A 97 -10.73 -0.66 3.36
CA GLU A 97 -10.01 -0.19 4.54
C GLU A 97 -10.35 1.22 5.00
N CYS A 98 -10.64 2.14 4.06
CA CYS A 98 -10.87 3.54 4.41
C CYS A 98 -12.05 4.20 3.68
N GLY A 99 -12.87 3.41 2.97
CA GLY A 99 -14.12 3.90 2.37
C GLY A 99 -13.95 4.78 1.14
N VAL A 100 -12.71 5.00 0.68
CA VAL A 100 -12.45 5.77 -0.54
C VAL A 100 -12.60 4.88 -1.75
N LEU A 101 -13.49 5.26 -2.66
CA LEU A 101 -13.84 4.50 -3.85
C LEU A 101 -13.26 5.16 -5.10
N LEU A 102 -12.22 4.54 -5.67
CA LEU A 102 -11.60 4.96 -6.93
C LEU A 102 -12.33 4.35 -8.13
N ALA A 103 -13.62 4.66 -8.24
CA ALA A 103 -14.49 4.25 -9.33
C ALA A 103 -15.48 5.37 -9.68
N SER A 104 -15.98 5.39 -10.90
CA SER A 104 -16.99 6.36 -11.35
C SER A 104 -18.11 5.69 -12.11
N ARG A 105 -19.24 6.36 -12.23
CA ARG A 105 -20.32 5.97 -13.15
C ARG A 105 -19.87 6.15 -14.62
N PRO A 106 -20.59 5.57 -15.60
CA PRO A 106 -20.29 5.73 -17.02
C PRO A 106 -20.31 7.19 -17.51
N ASP A 107 -21.04 8.07 -16.82
CA ASP A 107 -21.07 9.51 -17.10
C ASP A 107 -19.86 10.27 -16.50
N GLY A 108 -18.94 9.56 -15.85
CA GLY A 108 -17.74 10.11 -15.20
C GLY A 108 -17.99 10.67 -13.79
N SER A 109 -19.23 10.68 -13.30
CA SER A 109 -19.53 11.14 -11.95
C SER A 109 -19.04 10.16 -10.88
N PHE A 110 -18.48 10.67 -9.80
CA PHE A 110 -18.14 9.85 -8.64
C PHE A 110 -19.43 9.53 -7.85
N PRO A 111 -19.67 8.27 -7.47
CA PRO A 111 -20.73 7.96 -6.54
C PRO A 111 -20.36 8.42 -5.12
N ASP A 112 -21.36 8.54 -4.26
CA ASP A 112 -21.15 8.69 -2.83
C ASP A 112 -20.76 7.33 -2.23
N PRO A 113 -19.52 7.14 -1.74
CA PRO A 113 -19.07 5.85 -1.21
C PRO A 113 -19.89 5.39 0.00
N ASP A 114 -20.45 6.32 0.79
CA ASP A 114 -21.27 5.99 1.97
C ASP A 114 -22.56 5.26 1.60
N SER A 115 -23.00 5.36 0.34
CA SER A 115 -24.16 4.60 -0.16
C SER A 115 -23.92 3.10 -0.33
N PHE A 116 -22.67 2.64 -0.22
CA PHE A 116 -22.25 1.25 -0.48
C PHE A 116 -21.75 0.52 0.78
N GLY A 117 -22.30 0.86 1.95
CA GLY A 117 -21.86 0.26 3.21
C GLY A 117 -22.07 -1.26 3.30
N ALA A 118 -23.13 -1.79 2.68
CA ALA A 118 -23.40 -3.23 2.66
C ALA A 118 -22.41 -3.96 1.73
N GLU A 119 -22.12 -3.38 0.59
CA GLU A 119 -21.16 -3.87 -0.40
C GLU A 119 -19.75 -3.85 0.18
N ARG A 120 -19.35 -2.76 0.84
CA ARG A 120 -18.07 -2.69 1.57
C ARG A 120 -17.95 -3.80 2.61
N THR A 121 -19.03 -4.07 3.36
CA THR A 121 -19.05 -5.18 4.33
C THR A 121 -18.87 -6.52 3.63
N GLY A 122 -19.55 -6.74 2.50
CA GLY A 122 -19.44 -7.96 1.70
C GLY A 122 -18.07 -8.16 1.06
N LEU A 123 -17.36 -7.08 0.72
CA LEU A 123 -15.98 -7.14 0.24
C LEU A 123 -15.04 -7.57 1.37
N VAL A 124 -15.13 -6.91 2.53
CA VAL A 124 -14.31 -7.19 3.73
C VAL A 124 -14.50 -8.64 4.22
N ASP A 125 -15.75 -9.13 4.27
CA ASP A 125 -16.04 -10.51 4.69
C ASP A 125 -15.92 -11.55 3.56
N LYS A 126 -15.60 -11.08 2.35
CA LYS A 126 -15.39 -11.86 1.12
C LYS A 126 -16.64 -12.55 0.57
N SER A 127 -17.83 -12.20 1.01
CA SER A 127 -19.10 -12.67 0.44
C SER A 127 -19.46 -12.03 -0.91
N LEU A 128 -18.84 -10.90 -1.26
CA LEU A 128 -18.97 -10.19 -2.54
C LEU A 128 -17.59 -10.08 -3.22
N SER A 129 -17.50 -10.33 -4.53
CA SER A 129 -16.29 -10.00 -5.29
C SER A 129 -16.31 -8.54 -5.73
N PHE A 130 -15.14 -7.93 -5.88
CA PHE A 130 -15.05 -6.54 -6.31
C PHE A 130 -15.56 -6.32 -7.74
N ALA A 131 -15.29 -7.26 -8.65
CA ALA A 131 -15.86 -7.22 -9.99
C ALA A 131 -17.40 -7.33 -9.97
N GLN A 132 -17.97 -8.18 -9.11
CA GLN A 132 -19.42 -8.24 -8.93
C GLN A 132 -19.97 -6.92 -8.40
N PHE A 133 -19.34 -6.34 -7.36
CA PHE A 133 -19.72 -5.04 -6.82
C PHE A 133 -19.78 -3.97 -7.91
N LEU A 134 -18.71 -3.81 -8.70
CA LEU A 134 -18.65 -2.80 -9.75
C LEU A 134 -19.77 -2.98 -10.79
N ARG A 135 -20.01 -4.23 -11.24
CA ARG A 135 -21.06 -4.51 -12.22
C ARG A 135 -22.45 -4.24 -11.67
N ASP A 136 -22.77 -4.74 -10.48
CA ASP A 136 -24.09 -4.59 -9.86
C ASP A 136 -24.39 -3.12 -9.55
N ALA A 137 -23.37 -2.33 -9.20
CA ALA A 137 -23.48 -0.89 -8.95
C ALA A 137 -23.37 -0.02 -10.22
N GLY A 138 -23.07 -0.60 -11.39
CA GLY A 138 -22.86 0.14 -12.64
C GLY A 138 -21.68 1.12 -12.57
N LEU A 139 -20.55 0.66 -12.05
CA LEU A 139 -19.34 1.46 -11.82
C LEU A 139 -18.17 0.97 -12.70
N SER A 140 -17.39 1.92 -13.17
CA SER A 140 -16.13 1.71 -13.87
C SER A 140 -14.95 1.97 -12.91
N LEU A 141 -14.00 1.04 -12.84
CA LEU A 141 -12.75 1.22 -12.12
C LEU A 141 -11.95 2.38 -12.75
N ARG A 142 -11.43 3.29 -11.92
CA ARG A 142 -10.68 4.47 -12.37
C ARG A 142 -9.17 4.30 -12.18
N ALA A 143 -8.55 3.53 -13.06
CA ALA A 143 -7.11 3.30 -13.08
C ALA A 143 -6.32 4.58 -13.38
N ASP A 144 -6.90 5.53 -14.10
CA ASP A 144 -6.33 6.86 -14.34
C ASP A 144 -6.21 7.75 -13.09
N LEU A 145 -6.83 7.37 -11.96
CA LEU A 145 -6.62 8.05 -10.67
C LEU A 145 -5.40 7.53 -9.91
N LEU A 146 -4.88 6.37 -10.30
CA LEU A 146 -3.69 5.77 -9.71
C LEU A 146 -2.43 6.16 -10.51
N ARG A 147 -1.29 6.22 -9.82
CA ARG A 147 0.05 6.24 -10.43
C ARG A 147 0.93 5.16 -9.78
N PRO A 148 1.83 4.51 -10.53
CA PRO A 148 2.87 3.67 -9.95
C PRO A 148 3.75 4.49 -9.01
N LEU A 149 4.07 3.97 -7.82
CA LEU A 149 4.90 4.66 -6.83
C LEU A 149 6.20 3.90 -6.54
N ALA A 150 6.10 2.63 -6.14
CA ALA A 150 7.26 1.83 -5.74
C ALA A 150 6.96 0.32 -5.83
N HIS A 151 7.99 -0.51 -5.75
CA HIS A 151 7.86 -1.96 -5.77
C HIS A 151 8.81 -2.57 -4.74
N TRP A 152 8.26 -3.18 -3.71
CA TRP A 152 9.01 -3.73 -2.58
C TRP A 152 8.75 -5.22 -2.43
N ILE A 153 9.83 -6.00 -2.45
CA ILE A 153 9.81 -7.44 -2.21
C ILE A 153 10.31 -7.70 -0.80
N THR A 154 9.54 -8.46 -0.03
CA THR A 154 9.93 -8.84 1.32
C THR A 154 11.22 -9.69 1.26
N PRO A 155 12.23 -9.44 2.12
CA PRO A 155 13.51 -10.15 2.10
C PRO A 155 13.38 -11.67 2.16
N ILE A 156 14.30 -12.37 1.49
CA ILE A 156 14.37 -13.84 1.43
C ILE A 156 14.39 -14.55 2.80
N ILE A 157 14.86 -13.86 3.84
CA ILE A 157 14.97 -14.41 5.20
C ILE A 157 13.61 -14.49 5.93
N GLU A 158 12.59 -13.81 5.42
CA GLU A 158 11.27 -13.78 6.02
C GLU A 158 10.44 -15.01 5.65
N LYS A 159 9.69 -15.53 6.62
CA LYS A 159 8.83 -16.71 6.43
C LYS A 159 7.53 -16.40 5.69
N ARG A 160 7.13 -15.13 5.67
CA ARG A 160 5.98 -14.62 4.92
C ARG A 160 6.49 -13.49 4.05
N ARG A 161 6.39 -13.68 2.74
CA ARG A 161 6.94 -12.73 1.79
C ARG A 161 5.85 -12.20 0.88
N TYR A 162 5.85 -10.89 0.73
CA TYR A 162 4.99 -10.16 -0.17
C TYR A 162 5.82 -9.53 -1.27
N ASP A 163 5.23 -9.50 -2.45
CA ASP A 163 5.71 -8.78 -3.60
C ASP A 163 4.77 -7.58 -3.84
N THR A 164 5.06 -6.48 -3.16
CA THR A 164 4.12 -5.37 -2.98
C THR A 164 4.36 -4.26 -4.00
N ARG A 165 3.35 -3.97 -4.82
CA ARG A 165 3.31 -2.76 -5.66
C ARG A 165 2.61 -1.63 -4.91
N PHE A 166 3.29 -0.51 -4.81
CA PHE A 166 2.76 0.73 -4.26
C PHE A 166 2.19 1.58 -5.39
N PHE A 167 1.01 2.11 -5.14
CA PHE A 167 0.32 3.09 -5.95
C PHE A 167 0.20 4.39 -5.15
N ILE A 168 -0.04 5.49 -5.85
CA ILE A 168 -0.39 6.77 -5.24
C ILE A 168 -1.63 7.34 -5.93
N ALA A 169 -2.53 7.92 -5.14
CA ALA A 169 -3.73 8.56 -5.62
C ALA A 169 -4.08 9.79 -4.78
N ALA A 170 -4.56 10.85 -5.44
CA ALA A 170 -5.22 11.94 -4.73
C ALA A 170 -6.57 11.46 -4.19
N LEU A 171 -6.94 11.91 -3.00
CA LEU A 171 -8.30 11.76 -2.48
C LEU A 171 -9.30 12.37 -3.47
N PRO A 172 -10.25 11.61 -4.02
CA PRO A 172 -11.27 12.15 -4.91
C PRO A 172 -12.09 13.24 -4.21
N SER A 173 -12.38 14.32 -4.94
CA SER A 173 -13.17 15.44 -4.42
C SER A 173 -14.53 14.96 -3.92
N GLY A 174 -14.91 15.39 -2.71
CA GLY A 174 -16.18 15.03 -2.08
C GLY A 174 -16.17 13.71 -1.30
N GLN A 175 -15.10 12.93 -1.36
CA GLN A 175 -14.95 11.74 -0.53
C GLN A 175 -14.14 12.04 0.75
N THR A 176 -14.35 11.22 1.79
CA THR A 176 -13.60 11.26 3.03
C THR A 176 -13.05 9.88 3.33
N ALA A 177 -11.75 9.79 3.60
CA ALA A 177 -11.16 8.56 4.14
C ALA A 177 -11.55 8.41 5.61
N ASP A 178 -12.15 7.27 5.96
CA ASP A 178 -12.61 6.96 7.30
C ASP A 178 -11.71 5.96 8.04
N ASP A 179 -11.95 5.83 9.34
CA ASP A 179 -11.28 4.89 10.24
C ASP A 179 -12.15 3.66 10.56
N LYS A 180 -13.18 3.38 9.74
CA LYS A 180 -14.17 2.32 9.98
C LYS A 180 -13.67 0.95 9.51
N THR A 181 -12.48 0.57 9.94
CA THR A 181 -11.91 -0.77 9.72
C THR A 181 -11.62 -1.45 11.05
N THR A 182 -11.81 -2.76 11.11
CA THR A 182 -11.44 -3.56 12.29
C THR A 182 -9.95 -3.88 12.33
N GLU A 183 -9.22 -3.59 11.25
CA GLU A 183 -7.79 -3.90 11.10
C GLU A 183 -6.88 -2.82 11.69
N ALA A 184 -7.38 -1.59 11.88
CA ALA A 184 -6.63 -0.47 12.43
C ALA A 184 -7.17 -0.03 13.79
N GLU A 185 -6.27 0.30 14.71
CA GLU A 185 -6.61 0.92 16.00
C GLU A 185 -6.82 2.44 15.85
N VAL A 186 -6.06 3.05 14.95
CA VAL A 186 -6.09 4.48 14.65
C VAL A 186 -5.86 4.65 13.16
N ALA A 187 -6.64 5.49 12.50
CA ALA A 187 -6.39 5.94 11.14
C ALA A 187 -6.54 7.46 11.06
N GLY A 188 -5.78 8.10 10.16
CA GLY A 188 -5.86 9.54 10.01
C GLY A 188 -4.87 10.11 9.01
N TRP A 189 -5.05 11.40 8.77
CA TRP A 189 -4.18 12.17 7.91
C TRP A 189 -3.00 12.74 8.71
N ALA A 190 -1.81 12.72 8.12
CA ALA A 190 -0.64 13.39 8.64
C ALA A 190 0.25 13.85 7.49
N THR A 191 0.99 14.93 7.68
CA THR A 191 2.08 15.26 6.74
C THR A 191 3.14 14.16 6.81
N PRO A 192 3.84 13.84 5.70
CA PRO A 192 4.92 12.86 5.71
C PRO A 192 6.00 13.18 6.77
N ARG A 193 6.31 14.47 6.97
CA ARG A 193 7.24 14.93 8.01
C ARG A 193 6.75 14.61 9.42
N ALA A 194 5.50 14.92 9.74
CA ALA A 194 4.94 14.64 11.07
C ALA A 194 4.92 13.13 11.38
N ALA A 195 4.62 12.28 10.39
CA ALA A 195 4.68 10.83 10.54
C ALA A 195 6.10 10.32 10.81
N LEU A 196 7.10 10.88 10.13
CA LEU A 196 8.52 10.59 10.38
C LEU A 196 8.96 11.08 11.76
N ASP A 197 8.51 12.24 12.22
CA ASP A 197 8.84 12.77 13.55
C ASP A 197 8.27 11.89 14.67
N LEU A 198 7.04 11.39 14.51
CA LEU A 198 6.44 10.41 15.43
C LEU A 198 7.20 9.08 15.44
N TRP A 199 7.74 8.68 14.29
CA TRP A 199 8.68 7.56 14.24
C TRP A 199 9.94 7.91 15.02
N VAL A 200 10.65 9.01 14.71
CA VAL A 200 11.86 9.47 15.44
C VAL A 200 11.66 9.48 16.96
N ALA A 201 10.49 9.94 17.43
CA ALA A 201 10.12 10.01 18.84
C ALA A 201 9.68 8.67 19.47
N ASP A 202 9.86 7.54 18.77
CA ASP A 202 9.46 6.18 19.19
C ASP A 202 7.96 6.07 19.56
N LYS A 203 7.13 6.87 18.89
CA LYS A 203 5.66 6.81 19.05
C LYS A 203 5.03 5.86 18.05
N HIS A 204 5.58 5.77 16.84
CA HIS A 204 5.12 4.89 15.77
C HIS A 204 6.25 3.99 15.26
N VAL A 205 5.87 2.79 14.82
CA VAL A 205 6.77 1.86 14.13
C VAL A 205 6.50 1.96 12.62
N LEU A 206 7.55 2.23 11.85
CA LEU A 206 7.52 2.23 10.39
C LEU A 206 8.42 1.12 9.89
N LEU A 207 7.90 0.26 9.01
CA LEU A 207 8.74 -0.66 8.25
C LEU A 207 9.47 0.09 7.12
N PRO A 208 10.57 -0.46 6.59
CA PRO A 208 11.36 0.19 5.54
C PRO A 208 10.56 0.71 4.34
N PRO A 209 9.58 -0.04 3.77
CA PRO A 209 8.80 0.47 2.65
C PRO A 209 8.02 1.75 3.01
N THR A 210 7.32 1.75 4.14
CA THR A 210 6.54 2.92 4.62
C THR A 210 7.46 4.11 4.90
N TRP A 211 8.57 3.88 5.60
CA TRP A 211 9.55 4.93 5.90
C TRP A 211 10.13 5.55 4.63
N ALA A 212 10.47 4.73 3.63
CA ALA A 212 11.01 5.20 2.37
C ALA A 212 10.00 6.05 1.61
N GLN A 213 8.73 5.63 1.56
CA GLN A 213 7.67 6.43 0.92
C GLN A 213 7.44 7.74 1.65
N LEU A 214 7.36 7.75 2.98
CA LEU A 214 7.21 8.99 3.75
C LEU A 214 8.40 9.94 3.56
N THR A 215 9.62 9.39 3.51
CA THR A 215 10.84 10.17 3.26
C THR A 215 10.80 10.81 1.88
N HIS A 216 10.48 10.05 0.84
CA HIS A 216 10.35 10.57 -0.52
C HIS A 216 9.24 11.62 -0.64
N LEU A 217 8.05 11.34 -0.09
CA LEU A 217 6.91 12.26 -0.18
C LEU A 217 7.12 13.55 0.62
N SER A 218 8.01 13.54 1.62
CA SER A 218 8.38 14.72 2.38
C SER A 218 9.21 15.75 1.61
N GLU A 219 9.60 15.43 0.37
CA GLU A 219 10.36 16.31 -0.54
C GLU A 219 9.45 17.19 -1.42
N PHE A 220 8.14 16.93 -1.46
CA PHE A 220 7.18 17.64 -2.30
C PHE A 220 6.35 18.66 -1.52
N GLY A 221 5.97 19.76 -2.19
CA GLY A 221 5.17 20.84 -1.61
C GLY A 221 3.67 20.75 -1.90
N SER A 222 3.24 19.88 -2.83
CA SER A 222 1.82 19.69 -3.15
C SER A 222 1.52 18.31 -3.75
N VAL A 223 0.24 17.91 -3.71
CA VAL A 223 -0.25 16.71 -4.40
C VAL A 223 -0.03 16.79 -5.91
N THR A 224 -0.15 17.98 -6.50
CA THR A 224 0.09 18.16 -7.93
C THR A 224 1.54 17.81 -8.31
N GLU A 225 2.51 18.29 -7.53
CA GLU A 225 3.93 17.95 -7.72
C GLU A 225 4.18 16.45 -7.53
N ILE A 226 3.59 15.85 -6.49
CA ILE A 226 3.67 14.42 -6.22
C ILE A 226 3.17 13.62 -7.42
N LEU A 227 1.99 13.94 -7.95
CA LEU A 227 1.39 13.17 -9.06
C LEU A 227 2.09 13.41 -10.40
N ALA A 228 2.75 14.56 -10.58
CA ALA A 228 3.51 14.89 -11.79
C ALA A 228 4.92 14.28 -11.81
N ALA A 229 5.45 13.86 -10.67
CA ALA A 229 6.80 13.29 -10.60
C ALA A 229 6.91 11.98 -11.41
N GLU A 230 7.85 11.96 -12.36
CA GLU A 230 8.21 10.75 -13.10
C GLU A 230 8.95 9.77 -12.19
N ARG A 231 8.62 8.48 -12.31
CA ARG A 231 9.16 7.41 -11.47
C ARG A 231 9.49 6.20 -12.32
N GLU A 232 10.69 5.68 -12.15
CA GLU A 232 11.04 4.33 -12.59
C GLU A 232 10.81 3.37 -11.43
N VAL A 233 9.88 2.42 -11.58
CA VAL A 233 9.49 1.50 -10.51
C VAL A 233 10.29 0.22 -10.63
N ALA A 234 11.54 0.25 -10.15
CA ALA A 234 12.37 -0.93 -10.02
C ALA A 234 12.03 -1.71 -8.74
N ALA A 235 12.13 -3.04 -8.82
CA ALA A 235 11.93 -3.92 -7.67
C ALA A 235 13.03 -3.70 -6.61
N ILE A 236 12.61 -3.46 -5.37
CA ILE A 236 13.50 -3.34 -4.21
C ILE A 236 13.29 -4.57 -3.34
N GLU A 237 14.22 -5.52 -3.39
CA GLU A 237 14.32 -6.63 -2.43
C GLU A 237 15.47 -6.33 -1.46
N PRO A 238 15.20 -5.90 -0.22
CA PRO A 238 16.28 -5.62 0.71
C PRO A 238 17.09 -6.89 1.00
N SER A 239 18.41 -6.79 0.86
CA SER A 239 19.31 -7.90 1.20
C SER A 239 19.67 -7.84 2.68
N VAL A 240 20.09 -8.96 3.26
CA VAL A 240 20.48 -9.02 4.67
C VAL A 240 21.90 -9.54 4.77
N GLU A 241 22.76 -8.85 5.53
CA GLU A 241 24.08 -9.39 5.84
C GLU A 241 23.96 -10.69 6.64
N PRO A 242 24.69 -11.76 6.27
CA PRO A 242 24.64 -13.02 7.01
C PRO A 242 24.88 -12.83 8.52
N GLY A 243 23.92 -13.28 9.33
CA GLY A 243 24.00 -13.22 10.79
C GLY A 243 23.57 -11.89 11.44
N ALA A 244 23.23 -10.86 10.66
CA ALA A 244 22.82 -9.55 11.20
C ALA A 244 21.32 -9.46 11.55
N GLY A 245 20.50 -10.41 11.08
CA GLY A 245 19.04 -10.35 11.23
C GLY A 245 18.45 -9.11 10.54
N LEU A 246 17.26 -8.68 10.97
CA LEU A 246 16.58 -7.52 10.36
C LEU A 246 17.34 -6.19 10.54
N ALA A 247 18.25 -6.11 11.51
CA ALA A 247 19.10 -4.94 11.72
C ALA A 247 20.18 -4.77 10.64
N GLY A 248 20.41 -5.79 9.80
CA GLY A 248 21.36 -5.75 8.68
C GLY A 248 20.71 -5.65 7.31
N LEU A 249 19.46 -5.20 7.23
CA LEU A 249 18.81 -4.96 5.93
C LEU A 249 19.56 -3.89 5.15
N LYS A 250 19.73 -4.12 3.86
CA LYS A 250 20.33 -3.18 2.91
C LYS A 250 19.34 -2.83 1.83
N PHE A 251 19.04 -1.54 1.75
CA PHE A 251 18.22 -0.88 0.74
C PHE A 251 18.68 0.58 0.65
N ASP A 252 18.26 1.32 -0.36
CA ASP A 252 18.62 2.74 -0.46
C ASP A 252 18.06 3.54 0.74
N GLY A 253 18.91 4.31 1.41
CA GLY A 253 18.57 4.99 2.66
C GLY A 253 18.60 4.13 3.93
N SER A 254 18.98 2.84 3.85
CA SER A 254 19.09 1.95 5.03
C SER A 254 19.99 2.51 6.14
N GLU A 255 21.11 3.17 5.82
CA GLU A 255 21.96 3.82 6.84
C GLU A 255 21.20 4.88 7.64
N ARG A 256 20.40 5.72 6.97
CA ARG A 256 19.57 6.75 7.61
C ARG A 256 18.47 6.12 8.46
N TYR A 257 17.82 5.08 7.93
CA TYR A 257 16.80 4.34 8.66
C TYR A 257 17.36 3.72 9.94
N PHE A 258 18.51 3.03 9.86
CA PHE A 258 19.12 2.35 10.99
C PHE A 258 19.82 3.29 11.97
N ALA A 259 20.34 4.44 11.53
CA ALA A 259 20.90 5.44 12.44
C ALA A 259 19.89 5.83 13.53
N VAL A 260 18.61 6.01 13.15
CA VAL A 260 17.55 6.35 14.10
C VAL A 260 16.95 5.11 14.76
N ALA A 261 16.87 3.97 14.06
CA ALA A 261 16.30 2.74 14.63
C ALA A 261 17.21 2.08 15.67
N ALA A 262 18.54 2.19 15.55
CA ALA A 262 19.51 1.62 16.49
C ALA A 262 19.48 2.29 17.87
N GLU A 263 18.98 3.53 17.94
CA GLU A 263 18.75 4.25 19.19
C GLU A 263 17.47 3.80 19.91
N ARG A 264 16.72 2.83 19.33
CA ARG A 264 15.42 2.33 19.82
C ARG A 264 15.43 0.85 20.16
N LYS A 265 14.46 0.43 20.98
CA LYS A 265 14.11 -1.00 21.20
C LYS A 265 12.92 -1.38 20.32
N VAL A 266 13.10 -1.41 19.00
CA VAL A 266 12.02 -1.83 18.07
C VAL A 266 11.79 -3.35 18.19
N PRO A 267 10.58 -3.83 18.53
CA PRO A 267 10.28 -5.26 18.58
C PRO A 267 10.54 -5.94 17.23
N GLY A 268 11.32 -7.03 17.22
CA GLY A 268 11.72 -7.75 16.00
C GLY A 268 12.99 -7.24 15.31
N LEU A 269 13.54 -6.10 15.75
CA LEU A 269 14.76 -5.49 15.23
C LEU A 269 15.88 -5.38 16.29
N SER A 270 15.58 -5.67 17.55
CA SER A 270 16.56 -5.78 18.63
C SER A 270 17.37 -7.08 18.52
N ARG A 271 18.70 -6.96 18.69
CA ARG A 271 19.69 -8.05 18.74
C ARG A 271 19.24 -9.26 19.57
#